data_AF-A0A419WGG1-F1
#
_entry.id   AF-A0A419WGG1-F1
#
_cell.length_a   1.000
_cell.length_b   1.000
_cell.length_c   1.000
_cell.angle_alpha   90.00
_cell.angle_beta   90.00
_cell.angle_gamma   90.00
#
_symmetry.space_group_name_H-M   'P 1'
#
loop_
_entity.id
_entity.type
_entity.pdbx_description
1 polymer ?
#
loop_
_entity_poly.entity_id
_entity_poly.type
_entity_poly.pdbx_seq_one_letter_code
_entity_poly.pdbx_strand_id
1 'polypeptide(L)'
;MKLYRMKNKLNLLLLMLVCCSMVACAQRDVSLKAKALSDTIIVGKSVKVRLTLEGIDSDIFKGRNTKSSDGFFGDYHQNHDFRTFVSEVPNELGKNVLGPYTIKMMGREFVSNTVSVEVIEQPEESFEIKMPKEGRVGEEIKIKISGVSNASFNAVLKETDIFKVNGSTINTTVVDGVASTTSEYSVVLKKRGVFEMNRSMFVNLPDQIKITPVTFEVK
;
A
#
# COMPACT_ATOMS: atom_id res chain seq x y z
N MET A 1 -21.20 47.55 -60.04
CA MET A 1 -20.61 46.19 -60.05
C MET A 1 -19.32 46.04 -59.21
N LYS A 2 -18.45 47.07 -59.08
CA LYS A 2 -17.22 47.01 -58.23
C LYS A 2 -17.48 46.95 -56.70
N LEU A 3 -18.51 47.65 -56.19
CA LEU A 3 -18.85 47.68 -54.76
C LEU A 3 -19.31 46.32 -54.19
N TYR A 4 -20.07 45.55 -54.96
CA TYR A 4 -20.56 44.21 -54.54
C TYR A 4 -19.40 43.21 -54.40
N ARG A 5 -18.38 43.33 -55.27
CA ARG A 5 -17.18 42.49 -55.26
C ARG A 5 -16.26 42.78 -54.07
N MET A 6 -16.24 44.01 -53.54
CA MET A 6 -15.50 44.38 -52.34
C MET A 6 -16.19 43.90 -51.04
N LYS A 7 -17.52 44.03 -50.95
CA LYS A 7 -18.28 43.52 -49.79
C LYS A 7 -18.15 42.01 -49.62
N ASN A 8 -18.15 41.25 -50.73
CA ASN A 8 -17.98 39.79 -50.69
C ASN A 8 -16.57 39.38 -50.24
N LYS A 9 -15.52 40.13 -50.62
CA LYS A 9 -14.15 39.87 -50.16
C LYS A 9 -13.97 40.18 -48.68
N LEU A 10 -14.57 41.26 -48.19
CA LEU A 10 -14.53 41.63 -46.77
C LEU A 10 -15.25 40.60 -45.90
N ASN A 11 -16.44 40.14 -46.34
CA ASN A 11 -17.19 39.10 -45.63
C ASN A 11 -16.45 37.77 -45.61
N LEU A 12 -15.77 37.39 -46.70
CA LEU A 12 -14.96 36.17 -46.75
C LEU A 12 -13.74 36.25 -45.81
N LEU A 13 -13.11 37.42 -45.72
CA LEU A 13 -11.97 37.66 -44.84
C LEU A 13 -12.37 37.64 -43.37
N LEU A 14 -13.55 38.18 -43.04
CA LEU A 14 -14.16 38.11 -41.72
C LEU A 14 -14.54 36.66 -41.36
N LEU A 15 -15.11 35.91 -42.30
CA LEU A 15 -15.44 34.50 -42.10
C LEU A 15 -14.19 33.65 -41.86
N MET A 16 -13.11 33.90 -42.62
CA MET A 16 -11.81 33.24 -42.44
C MET A 16 -11.18 33.59 -41.08
N LEU A 17 -11.24 34.86 -40.65
CA LEU A 17 -10.74 35.28 -39.33
C LEU A 17 -11.52 34.64 -38.18
N VAL A 18 -12.85 34.53 -38.30
CA VAL A 18 -13.72 33.89 -37.30
C VAL A 18 -13.54 32.36 -37.29
N CYS A 19 -13.32 31.74 -38.45
CA CYS A 19 -12.95 30.32 -38.51
C CYS A 19 -11.56 30.07 -37.94
N CYS A 20 -10.58 30.94 -38.19
CA CYS A 20 -9.23 30.82 -37.62
C CYS A 20 -9.21 31.06 -36.11
N SER A 21 -10.05 31.94 -35.56
CA SER A 21 -10.13 32.18 -34.12
C SER A 21 -10.91 31.10 -33.37
N MET A 22 -11.87 30.42 -33.99
CA MET A 22 -12.53 29.24 -33.42
C MET A 22 -11.67 27.96 -33.48
N VAL A 23 -10.71 27.89 -34.41
CA VAL A 23 -9.75 26.78 -34.53
C VAL A 23 -8.51 27.00 -33.65
N ALA A 24 -8.30 28.21 -33.12
CA ALA A 24 -7.32 28.50 -32.09
C ALA A 24 -7.75 27.92 -30.73
N CYS A 25 -7.71 26.59 -30.67
CA CYS A 25 -7.33 25.78 -29.53
C CYS A 25 -8.06 26.11 -28.22
N ALA A 26 -9.25 25.54 -28.06
CA ALA A 26 -9.61 24.93 -26.78
C ALA A 26 -8.71 23.69 -26.53
N GLN A 27 -7.39 23.88 -26.55
CA GLN A 27 -6.46 22.84 -26.13
C GLN A 27 -6.45 22.92 -24.61
N ARG A 28 -7.06 21.94 -23.95
CA ARG A 28 -6.97 21.81 -22.49
C ARG A 28 -5.50 21.83 -22.10
N ASP A 29 -5.12 22.68 -21.15
CA ASP A 29 -3.75 22.72 -20.66
C ASP A 29 -3.38 21.36 -20.08
N VAL A 30 -2.38 20.72 -20.68
CA VAL A 30 -1.88 19.42 -20.23
C VAL A 30 -1.03 19.66 -18.99
N SER A 31 -1.35 18.99 -17.88
CA SER A 31 -0.64 19.17 -16.60
C SER A 31 -0.27 17.84 -15.96
N LEU A 32 0.93 17.78 -15.38
CA LEU A 32 1.39 16.64 -14.59
C LEU A 32 1.01 16.83 -13.13
N LYS A 33 0.34 15.85 -12.53
CA LYS A 33 0.03 15.82 -11.10
C LYS A 33 0.65 14.61 -10.42
N ALA A 34 1.12 14.81 -9.20
CA ALA A 34 1.65 13.76 -8.34
C ALA A 34 0.73 13.58 -7.12
N LYS A 35 0.42 12.33 -6.78
CA LYS A 35 -0.35 11.95 -5.59
C LYS A 35 0.22 10.69 -4.96
N ALA A 36 0.58 10.74 -3.68
CA ALA A 36 0.94 9.53 -2.94
C ALA A 36 -0.31 8.67 -2.70
N LEU A 37 -0.14 7.35 -2.78
CA LEU A 37 -1.21 6.40 -2.47
C LEU A 37 -1.49 6.29 -0.97
N SER A 38 -0.54 6.69 -0.12
CA SER A 38 -0.67 6.79 1.33
C SER A 38 -0.09 8.13 1.78
N ASP A 39 -0.77 8.80 2.70
CA ASP A 39 -0.29 10.02 3.35
C ASP A 39 0.62 9.71 4.53
N THR A 40 0.50 8.53 5.14
CA THR A 40 1.35 8.04 6.23
C THR A 40 2.05 6.74 5.84
N ILE A 41 3.35 6.60 6.15
CA ILE A 41 4.11 5.37 5.93
C ILE A 41 5.04 5.05 7.10
N ILE A 42 5.38 3.77 7.26
CA ILE A 42 6.38 3.32 8.23
C ILE A 42 7.78 3.55 7.65
N VAL A 43 8.71 4.03 8.48
CA VAL A 43 10.12 4.23 8.09
C VAL A 43 10.72 3.01 7.37
N GLY A 44 11.45 3.25 6.28
CA GLY A 44 12.04 2.21 5.43
C GLY A 44 11.05 1.44 4.53
N LYS A 45 9.75 1.76 4.56
CA LYS A 45 8.78 1.26 3.58
C LYS A 45 8.69 2.19 2.37
N SER A 46 8.44 1.61 1.20
CA SER A 46 8.24 2.39 -0.03
C SER A 46 6.85 2.99 -0.10
N VAL A 47 6.75 4.27 -0.49
CA VAL A 47 5.50 4.90 -0.90
C VAL A 47 5.39 4.94 -2.42
N LYS A 48 4.25 4.52 -2.94
CA LYS A 48 3.93 4.65 -4.37
C LYS A 48 3.35 6.04 -4.60
N VAL A 49 3.99 6.81 -5.46
CA VAL A 49 3.50 8.09 -5.97
C VAL A 49 2.94 7.87 -7.36
N ARG A 50 1.65 8.15 -7.52
CA ARG A 50 0.98 8.15 -8.82
C ARG A 50 1.26 9.48 -9.52
N LEU A 51 1.80 9.39 -10.73
CA LEU A 51 1.92 10.51 -11.65
C LEU A 51 0.80 10.42 -12.68
N THR A 52 0.03 11.49 -12.86
CA THR A 52 -1.09 11.58 -13.78
C THR A 52 -0.88 12.76 -14.71
N LEU A 53 -0.90 12.52 -16.01
CA LEU A 53 -0.92 13.58 -17.01
C LEU A 53 -2.37 13.85 -17.41
N GLU A 54 -2.91 14.95 -16.91
CA GLU A 54 -4.28 15.40 -17.13
C GLU A 54 -4.37 16.31 -18.37
N GLY A 55 -5.55 16.37 -18.99
CA GLY A 55 -5.81 17.27 -20.13
C GLY A 55 -5.48 16.68 -21.51
N ILE A 56 -5.15 15.39 -21.58
CA ILE A 56 -5.02 14.67 -22.85
C ILE A 56 -6.42 14.19 -23.27
N ASP A 57 -6.97 14.75 -24.34
CA ASP A 57 -8.14 14.16 -25.00
C ASP A 57 -7.64 13.07 -25.98
N SER A 58 -7.92 11.80 -25.67
CA SER A 58 -7.51 10.68 -26.54
C SER A 58 -8.69 9.76 -26.85
N ASP A 59 -9.02 9.67 -28.13
CA ASP A 59 -10.05 8.78 -28.66
C ASP A 59 -9.67 7.29 -28.56
N ILE A 60 -8.38 6.99 -28.41
CA ILE A 60 -7.87 5.60 -28.29
C ILE A 60 -8.38 4.92 -27.01
N PHE A 61 -8.71 5.71 -25.98
CA PHE A 61 -9.21 5.20 -24.70
C PHE A 61 -10.75 5.23 -24.59
N LYS A 62 -11.47 5.71 -25.61
CA LYS A 62 -12.94 5.66 -25.63
C LYS A 62 -13.38 4.21 -25.93
N GLY A 63 -13.92 3.52 -24.92
CA GLY A 63 -14.70 2.29 -25.13
C GLY A 63 -14.05 0.94 -24.78
N ARG A 64 -12.88 0.90 -24.11
CA ARG A 64 -12.36 -0.37 -23.57
C ARG A 64 -12.95 -0.65 -22.18
N ASN A 65 -14.04 -1.42 -22.13
CA ASN A 65 -14.61 -1.99 -20.90
C ASN A 65 -13.86 -3.24 -20.39
N THR A 66 -12.78 -3.65 -21.06
CA THR A 66 -12.03 -4.85 -20.72
C THR A 66 -10.72 -4.49 -20.02
N LYS A 67 -10.57 -4.99 -18.78
CA LYS A 67 -9.28 -5.01 -18.05
C LYS A 67 -8.25 -5.69 -18.95
N SER A 68 -7.28 -4.95 -19.49
CA SER A 68 -6.25 -5.56 -20.34
C SER A 68 -5.23 -6.25 -19.43
N SER A 69 -4.95 -7.53 -19.67
CA SER A 69 -4.06 -8.37 -18.86
C SER A 69 -2.57 -8.03 -18.98
N ASP A 70 -2.18 -7.08 -19.85
CA ASP A 70 -0.78 -6.72 -20.03
C ASP A 70 -0.40 -5.56 -19.09
N GLY A 71 0.34 -5.94 -18.05
CA GLY A 71 0.63 -5.18 -16.82
C GLY A 71 1.48 -3.91 -16.95
N PHE A 72 1.45 -3.22 -18.08
CA PHE A 72 2.00 -1.86 -18.21
C PHE A 72 0.91 -0.80 -18.44
N PHE A 73 -0.24 -1.16 -19.03
CA PHE A 73 -1.33 -0.25 -19.38
C PHE A 73 -2.71 -0.72 -18.88
N GLY A 74 -2.78 -1.83 -18.15
CA GLY A 74 -4.02 -2.58 -17.94
C GLY A 74 -5.05 -1.99 -16.99
N ASP A 75 -4.63 -1.24 -15.96
CA ASP A 75 -5.50 -1.10 -14.79
C ASP A 75 -6.17 0.26 -14.56
N TYR A 76 -5.77 1.37 -15.21
CA TYR A 76 -6.20 2.70 -14.71
C TYR A 76 -6.51 3.80 -15.73
N HIS A 77 -6.97 3.46 -16.94
CA HIS A 77 -7.45 4.45 -17.91
C HIS A 77 -8.94 4.75 -17.76
N GLN A 78 -9.32 5.41 -16.66
CA GLN A 78 -10.60 6.12 -16.57
C GLN A 78 -10.32 7.62 -16.72
N ASN A 79 -10.97 8.26 -17.70
CA ASN A 79 -10.94 9.70 -18.01
C ASN A 79 -9.78 10.27 -18.85
N HIS A 80 -9.21 9.48 -19.79
CA HIS A 80 -8.19 9.93 -20.75
C HIS A 80 -6.81 10.31 -20.19
N ASP A 81 -6.55 10.13 -18.89
CA ASP A 81 -5.24 10.43 -18.32
C ASP A 81 -4.21 9.32 -18.56
N PHE A 82 -2.98 9.70 -18.86
CA PHE A 82 -1.82 8.80 -18.76
C PHE A 82 -1.38 8.72 -17.30
N ARG A 83 -1.17 7.50 -16.77
CA ARG A 83 -0.79 7.27 -15.38
C ARG A 83 0.44 6.39 -15.29
N THR A 84 1.38 6.75 -14.45
CA THR A 84 2.54 5.93 -14.08
C THR A 84 2.77 6.01 -12.56
N PHE A 85 3.61 5.13 -12.04
CA PHE A 85 3.94 5.07 -10.62
C PHE A 85 5.46 5.18 -10.43
N VAL A 86 5.86 5.98 -9.45
CA VAL A 86 7.22 6.01 -8.92
C VAL A 86 7.16 5.49 -7.50
N SER A 87 8.15 4.70 -7.10
CA SER A 87 8.28 4.22 -5.72
C SER A 87 9.44 4.96 -5.06
N GLU A 88 9.16 5.65 -3.97
CA GLU A 88 10.16 6.34 -3.15
C GLU A 88 10.30 5.64 -1.80
N VAL A 89 11.50 5.66 -1.21
CA VAL A 89 11.76 5.10 0.13
C VAL A 89 12.28 6.21 1.04
N PRO A 90 11.39 6.93 1.74
CA PRO A 90 11.78 7.93 2.72
C PRO A 90 12.47 7.27 3.93
N ASN A 91 13.60 7.84 4.35
CA ASN A 91 14.41 7.29 5.46
C ASN A 91 14.39 8.16 6.72
N GLU A 92 13.78 9.34 6.68
CA GLU A 92 13.71 10.27 7.79
C GLU A 92 12.31 10.26 8.41
N LEU A 93 12.23 10.28 9.74
CA LEU A 93 10.96 10.39 10.47
C LEU A 93 10.35 11.78 10.29
N GLY A 94 9.02 11.86 10.41
CA GLY A 94 8.24 13.08 10.27
C GLY A 94 7.84 13.39 8.83
N LYS A 95 7.57 14.66 8.57
CA LYS A 95 7.02 15.11 7.29
C LYS A 95 8.09 15.15 6.20
N ASN A 96 7.98 14.25 5.22
CA ASN A 96 8.84 14.18 4.04
C ASN A 96 8.14 14.80 2.83
N VAL A 97 8.89 15.53 2.02
CA VAL A 97 8.39 16.13 0.77
C VAL A 97 9.00 15.40 -0.41
N LEU A 98 8.15 14.85 -1.26
CA LEU A 98 8.53 14.09 -2.46
C LEU A 98 8.28 14.91 -3.72
N GLY A 99 9.13 14.68 -4.72
CA GLY A 99 9.13 15.44 -5.97
C GLY A 99 9.69 16.87 -5.77
N PRO A 100 9.38 17.80 -6.69
CA PRO A 100 8.51 17.62 -7.85
C PRO A 100 9.11 16.63 -8.86
N TYR A 101 8.23 15.94 -9.60
CA TYR A 101 8.63 15.01 -10.65
C TYR A 101 8.53 15.69 -12.00
N THR A 102 9.44 15.33 -12.90
CA THR A 102 9.50 15.91 -14.24
C THR A 102 9.39 14.82 -15.29
N ILE A 103 8.49 14.98 -16.26
CA ILE A 103 8.42 14.13 -17.45
C ILE A 103 8.62 14.96 -18.70
N LYS A 104 9.34 14.41 -19.67
CA LYS A 104 9.54 15.02 -20.98
C LYS A 104 8.77 14.24 -22.03
N MET A 105 7.84 14.90 -22.72
CA MET A 105 7.01 14.30 -23.76
C MET A 105 6.88 15.24 -24.95
N MET A 106 7.10 14.72 -26.16
CA MET A 106 6.96 15.47 -27.42
C MET A 106 7.72 16.81 -27.43
N GLY A 107 8.91 16.84 -26.82
CA GLY A 107 9.75 18.05 -26.73
C GLY A 107 9.31 19.09 -25.69
N ARG A 108 8.23 18.83 -24.96
CA ARG A 108 7.77 19.66 -23.83
C ARG A 108 8.11 18.99 -22.50
N GLU A 109 8.35 19.82 -21.49
CA GLU A 109 8.63 19.40 -20.12
C GLU A 109 7.41 19.69 -19.25
N PHE A 110 6.99 18.71 -18.45
CA PHE A 110 5.89 18.83 -17.51
C PHE A 110 6.41 18.54 -16.11
N VAL A 111 6.20 19.49 -15.19
CA VAL A 111 6.64 19.41 -13.80
C VAL A 111 5.41 19.23 -12.92
N SER A 112 5.47 18.29 -11.98
CA SER A 112 4.38 18.01 -11.04
C SER A 112 4.39 18.93 -9.83
N ASN A 113 3.29 18.91 -9.06
CA ASN A 113 3.32 19.35 -7.67
C ASN A 113 4.23 18.46 -6.80
N THR A 114 4.61 18.95 -5.63
CA THR A 114 5.21 18.16 -4.55
C THR A 114 4.14 17.39 -3.79
N VAL A 115 4.53 16.31 -3.12
CA VAL A 115 3.65 15.51 -2.26
C VAL A 115 4.26 15.43 -0.87
N SER A 116 3.48 15.71 0.18
CA SER A 116 3.92 15.48 1.56
C SER A 116 3.42 14.12 2.05
N VAL A 117 4.33 13.37 2.68
CA VAL A 117 4.02 12.11 3.37
C VAL A 117 4.58 12.17 4.78
N GLU A 118 3.84 11.64 5.74
CA GLU A 118 4.28 11.51 7.13
C GLU A 118 4.93 10.14 7.32
N VAL A 119 6.18 10.14 7.78
CA VAL A 119 6.95 8.93 8.05
C VAL A 119 6.96 8.71 9.55
N ILE A 120 6.37 7.61 9.99
CA ILE A 120 6.27 7.25 11.39
C ILE A 120 7.17 6.08 11.72
N GLU A 121 7.54 5.95 12.99
CA GLU A 121 8.14 4.73 13.50
C GLU A 121 7.16 3.57 13.38
N GLN A 122 7.69 2.36 13.25
CA GLN A 122 6.85 1.18 13.30
C GLN A 122 6.28 1.05 14.72
N PRO A 123 4.94 1.10 14.91
CA PRO A 123 4.36 0.99 16.24
C PRO A 123 4.67 -0.37 16.85
N GLU A 124 5.05 -0.38 18.11
CA GLU A 124 5.29 -1.62 18.85
C GLU A 124 3.95 -2.31 19.16
N GLU A 125 3.88 -3.61 18.88
CA GLU A 125 2.68 -4.42 19.09
C GLU A 125 2.96 -5.43 20.19
N SER A 126 2.16 -5.41 21.27
CA SER A 126 2.37 -6.29 22.42
C SER A 126 1.44 -7.49 22.38
N PHE A 127 2.02 -8.68 22.50
CA PHE A 127 1.32 -9.96 22.56
C PHE A 127 1.60 -10.67 23.89
N GLU A 128 0.57 -11.32 24.42
CA GLU A 128 0.61 -12.06 25.68
C GLU A 128 0.59 -13.56 25.42
N ILE A 129 1.41 -14.32 26.17
CA ILE A 129 1.32 -15.79 26.22
C ILE A 129 0.50 -16.20 27.45
N LYS A 130 -0.52 -17.03 27.22
CA LYS A 130 -1.32 -17.68 28.27
C LYS A 130 -1.11 -19.19 28.19
N MET A 131 -0.60 -19.77 29.27
CA MET A 131 -0.40 -21.21 29.40
C MET A 131 -0.41 -21.63 30.89
N PRO A 132 -0.64 -22.91 31.20
CA PRO A 132 -0.42 -23.44 32.54
C PRO A 132 1.03 -23.21 33.01
N LYS A 133 1.21 -22.87 34.29
CA LYS A 133 2.54 -22.66 34.89
C LYS A 133 3.26 -23.97 35.23
N GLU A 134 2.51 -25.06 35.33
CA GLU A 134 3.02 -26.39 35.64
C GLU A 134 2.36 -27.43 34.74
N GLY A 135 3.06 -28.53 34.48
CA GLY A 135 2.54 -29.71 33.80
C GLY A 135 3.39 -30.96 34.06
N ARG A 136 3.00 -32.09 33.48
CA ARG A 136 3.72 -33.37 33.60
C ARG A 136 4.19 -33.88 32.25
N VAL A 137 5.29 -34.64 32.23
CA VAL A 137 5.71 -35.34 31.00
C VAL A 137 4.58 -36.27 30.51
N GLY A 138 4.25 -36.15 29.21
CA GLY A 138 3.16 -36.86 28.55
C GLY A 138 1.81 -36.13 28.60
N GLU A 139 1.69 -35.06 29.38
CA GLU A 139 0.47 -34.26 29.45
C GLU A 139 0.31 -33.37 28.21
N GLU A 140 -0.93 -33.29 27.69
CA GLU A 140 -1.29 -32.30 26.68
C GLU A 140 -1.75 -31.00 27.36
N ILE A 141 -1.10 -29.89 27.02
CA ILE A 141 -1.44 -28.56 27.49
C ILE A 141 -1.78 -27.63 26.32
N LYS A 142 -2.49 -26.53 26.63
CA LYS A 142 -2.78 -25.47 25.67
C LYS A 142 -1.89 -24.26 25.91
N ILE A 143 -1.29 -23.76 24.84
CA ILE A 143 -0.55 -22.50 24.81
C ILE A 143 -1.33 -21.54 23.92
N LYS A 144 -1.63 -20.35 24.42
CA LYS A 144 -2.34 -19.31 23.70
C LYS A 144 -1.46 -18.08 23.57
N ILE A 145 -1.36 -17.52 22.37
CA ILE A 145 -0.78 -16.22 22.12
C ILE A 145 -1.88 -15.28 21.61
N SER A 146 -2.02 -14.12 22.22
CA SER A 146 -3.05 -13.16 21.86
C SER A 146 -2.56 -11.72 21.94
N GLY A 147 -2.99 -10.90 20.99
CA GLY A 147 -2.64 -9.49 20.93
C GLY A 147 -3.33 -8.77 19.77
N VAL A 148 -3.05 -7.49 19.69
CA VAL A 148 -3.58 -6.59 18.66
C VAL A 148 -2.45 -6.20 17.71
N SER A 149 -2.74 -6.23 16.42
CA SER A 149 -1.81 -5.91 15.34
C SER A 149 -2.51 -5.08 14.27
N ASN A 150 -1.73 -4.26 13.56
CA ASN A 150 -2.21 -3.50 12.40
C ASN A 150 -2.24 -4.35 11.11
N ALA A 151 -1.72 -5.58 11.17
CA ALA A 151 -1.70 -6.51 10.04
C ALA A 151 -2.02 -7.94 10.47
N SER A 152 -2.60 -8.73 9.56
CA SER A 152 -2.73 -10.17 9.78
C SER A 152 -1.38 -10.86 9.62
N PHE A 153 -1.11 -11.84 10.49
CA PHE A 153 0.07 -12.70 10.39
C PHE A 153 -0.28 -14.10 10.90
N ASN A 154 0.56 -15.08 10.55
CA ASN A 154 0.42 -16.46 10.96
C ASN A 154 1.68 -16.88 11.72
N ALA A 155 1.65 -16.71 13.04
CA ALA A 155 2.71 -17.23 13.91
C ALA A 155 2.59 -18.76 14.00
N VAL A 156 3.73 -19.44 14.02
CA VAL A 156 3.79 -20.90 14.17
C VAL A 156 4.67 -21.24 15.36
N LEU A 157 4.15 -22.01 16.31
CA LEU A 157 4.94 -22.51 17.44
C LEU A 157 5.89 -23.61 16.96
N LYS A 158 7.19 -23.47 17.24
CA LYS A 158 8.21 -24.47 16.88
C LYS A 158 8.05 -25.72 17.74
N GLU A 159 8.17 -26.89 17.13
CA GLU A 159 8.44 -28.11 17.90
C GLU A 159 9.86 -28.04 18.48
N THR A 160 9.99 -28.44 19.75
CA THR A 160 11.26 -28.39 20.51
C THR A 160 11.54 -29.75 21.14
N ASP A 161 12.68 -29.91 21.83
CA ASP A 161 12.91 -31.07 22.69
C ASP A 161 11.99 -31.07 23.93
N ILE A 162 11.43 -29.90 24.29
CA ILE A 162 10.58 -29.70 25.47
C ILE A 162 9.16 -30.22 25.24
N PHE A 163 8.59 -29.98 24.07
CA PHE A 163 7.22 -30.37 23.72
C PHE A 163 7.05 -30.68 22.23
N LYS A 164 6.03 -31.47 21.91
CA LYS A 164 5.56 -31.73 20.54
C LYS A 164 4.26 -30.97 20.28
N VAL A 165 4.12 -30.34 19.13
CA VAL A 165 2.88 -29.65 18.74
C VAL A 165 1.92 -30.67 18.10
N ASN A 166 0.73 -30.82 18.69
CA ASN A 166 -0.32 -31.73 18.20
C ASN A 166 -1.32 -31.04 17.27
N GLY A 167 -1.54 -29.74 17.47
CA GLY A 167 -2.49 -28.98 16.66
C GLY A 167 -2.41 -27.49 16.93
N SER A 168 -2.98 -26.71 16.02
CA SER A 168 -3.04 -25.25 16.12
C SER A 168 -4.35 -24.73 15.56
N THR A 169 -4.90 -23.72 16.23
CA THR A 169 -6.06 -22.96 15.77
C THR A 169 -5.69 -21.49 15.77
N ILE A 170 -5.99 -20.78 14.68
CA ILE A 170 -5.74 -19.35 14.56
C ILE A 170 -7.06 -18.67 14.27
N ASN A 171 -7.38 -17.69 15.10
CA ASN A 171 -8.53 -16.81 14.91
C ASN A 171 -8.02 -15.38 14.76
N THR A 172 -8.49 -14.71 13.70
CA THR A 172 -8.20 -13.30 13.46
C THR A 172 -9.52 -12.57 13.26
N THR A 173 -9.76 -11.54 14.05
CA THR A 173 -10.91 -10.66 13.91
C THR A 173 -10.43 -9.25 13.59
N VAL A 174 -11.15 -8.54 12.73
CA VAL A 174 -10.83 -7.15 12.38
C VAL A 174 -12.04 -6.30 12.74
N VAL A 175 -11.84 -5.34 13.64
CA VAL A 175 -12.87 -4.39 14.08
C VAL A 175 -12.28 -2.99 13.92
N ASP A 176 -12.95 -2.11 13.17
CA ASP A 176 -12.53 -0.73 12.91
C ASP A 176 -11.07 -0.58 12.42
N GLY A 177 -10.63 -1.54 11.58
CA GLY A 177 -9.26 -1.56 11.03
C GLY A 177 -8.20 -2.12 11.96
N VAL A 178 -8.57 -2.50 13.19
CA VAL A 178 -7.68 -3.10 14.18
C VAL A 178 -7.82 -4.62 14.13
N ALA A 179 -6.72 -5.34 13.85
CA ALA A 179 -6.73 -6.80 13.82
C ALA A 179 -6.38 -7.38 15.19
N SER A 180 -7.28 -8.16 15.77
CA SER A 180 -7.02 -8.97 16.96
C SER A 180 -6.72 -10.40 16.54
N THR A 181 -5.54 -10.88 16.90
CA THR A 181 -5.09 -12.25 16.55
C THR A 181 -4.97 -13.07 17.82
N THR A 182 -5.55 -14.27 17.77
CA THR A 182 -5.42 -15.29 18.80
C THR A 182 -4.99 -16.59 18.14
N SER A 183 -3.84 -17.12 18.55
CA SER A 183 -3.39 -18.46 18.15
C SER A 183 -3.35 -19.37 19.37
N GLU A 184 -3.99 -20.53 19.28
CA GLU A 184 -3.96 -21.58 20.29
C GLU A 184 -3.22 -22.80 19.74
N TYR A 185 -2.35 -23.38 20.55
CA TYR A 185 -1.55 -24.55 20.24
C TYR A 185 -1.79 -25.63 21.30
N SER A 186 -2.16 -26.83 20.86
CA SER A 186 -2.16 -28.03 21.69
C SER A 186 -0.77 -28.67 21.62
N VAL A 187 -0.12 -28.87 22.76
CA VAL A 187 1.22 -29.46 22.82
C VAL A 187 1.33 -30.55 23.86
N VAL A 188 2.13 -31.58 23.60
CA VAL A 188 2.46 -32.65 24.56
C VAL A 188 3.85 -32.43 25.13
N LEU A 189 3.95 -32.38 26.46
CA LEU A 189 5.21 -32.17 27.18
C LEU A 189 6.09 -33.43 27.12
N LYS A 190 7.37 -33.29 26.77
CA LYS A 190 8.30 -34.40 26.57
C LYS A 190 9.42 -34.47 27.61
N LYS A 191 9.79 -33.34 28.22
CA LYS A 191 11.00 -33.22 29.03
C LYS A 191 10.72 -32.48 30.33
N ARG A 192 11.26 -33.00 31.44
CA ARG A 192 11.22 -32.37 32.77
C ARG A 192 12.16 -31.17 32.85
N GLY A 193 11.78 -30.18 33.64
CA GLY A 193 12.61 -29.00 33.91
C GLY A 193 11.80 -27.71 33.99
N VAL A 194 12.52 -26.61 34.19
CA VAL A 194 11.96 -25.25 34.15
C VAL A 194 12.35 -24.62 32.82
N PHE A 195 11.36 -24.16 32.07
CA PHE A 195 11.55 -23.63 30.72
C PHE A 195 10.93 -22.24 30.59
N GLU A 196 11.49 -21.45 29.68
CA GLU A 196 10.96 -20.13 29.33
C GLU A 196 10.41 -20.15 27.91
N MET A 197 9.17 -19.68 27.76
CA MET A 197 8.55 -19.43 26.48
C MET A 197 8.64 -17.95 26.14
N ASN A 198 9.25 -17.64 25.01
CA ASN A 198 9.47 -16.28 24.54
C ASN A 198 9.32 -16.21 23.01
N ARG A 199 9.58 -15.04 22.43
CA ARG A 199 9.51 -14.78 20.99
C ARG A 199 10.25 -15.81 20.13
N SER A 200 11.40 -16.33 20.56
CA SER A 200 12.21 -17.23 19.72
C SER A 200 11.55 -18.60 19.49
N MET A 201 10.53 -18.95 20.28
CA MET A 201 9.76 -20.18 20.12
C MET A 201 8.78 -20.13 18.95
N PHE A 202 8.57 -18.95 18.35
CA PHE A 202 7.65 -18.77 17.23
C PHE A 202 8.41 -18.53 15.91
N VAL A 203 7.88 -19.06 14.82
CA VAL A 203 8.26 -18.76 13.44
C VAL A 203 7.25 -17.76 12.87
N ASN A 204 7.68 -16.94 11.91
CA ASN A 204 6.82 -15.99 11.18
C ASN A 204 6.11 -14.96 12.07
N LEU A 205 6.63 -14.71 13.27
CA LEU A 205 6.18 -13.62 14.11
C LEU A 205 6.89 -12.33 13.64
N PRO A 206 6.18 -11.28 13.19
CA PRO A 206 6.81 -10.02 12.76
C PRO A 206 7.68 -9.37 13.85
N ASP A 207 8.79 -8.73 13.46
CA ASP A 207 9.80 -8.18 14.40
C ASP A 207 9.29 -7.09 15.33
N GLN A 208 8.28 -6.33 14.92
CA GLN A 208 7.64 -5.32 15.75
C GLN A 208 6.81 -5.91 16.91
N ILE A 209 6.51 -7.22 16.88
CA ILE A 209 5.73 -7.87 17.92
C ILE A 209 6.62 -8.22 19.12
N LYS A 210 6.34 -7.58 20.25
CA LYS A 210 6.94 -7.91 21.54
C LYS A 210 6.10 -8.93 22.29
N ILE A 211 6.77 -9.87 22.91
CA ILE A 211 6.17 -10.89 23.77
C ILE A 211 6.87 -10.87 25.10
N THR A 212 6.10 -10.76 26.18
CA THR A 212 6.61 -10.94 27.54
C THR A 212 6.90 -12.43 27.76
N PRO A 213 8.15 -12.80 28.13
CA PRO A 213 8.49 -14.20 28.41
C PRO A 213 7.66 -14.80 29.56
N VAL A 214 7.32 -16.08 29.46
CA VAL A 214 6.59 -16.82 30.48
C VAL A 214 7.35 -18.08 30.86
N THR A 215 7.59 -18.27 32.15
CA THR A 215 8.23 -19.47 32.69
C THR A 215 7.19 -20.54 33.07
N PHE A 216 7.52 -21.81 32.83
CA PHE A 216 6.70 -22.96 33.25
C PHE A 216 7.57 -24.14 33.69
N GLU A 217 7.05 -24.97 34.59
CA GLU A 217 7.72 -26.15 35.13
C GLU A 217 7.07 -27.45 34.62
N VAL A 218 7.88 -28.42 34.21
CA VAL A 218 7.44 -29.78 33.82
C VAL A 218 7.99 -30.80 34.81
N LYS A 219 7.07 -31.53 35.45
CA LYS A 219 7.32 -32.56 36.47
C LYS A 219 7.24 -33.99 35.93
#